data_AF-A0A1J9PGB3-F1
#
_entry.id   AF-A0A1J9PGB3-F1
#
_cell.length_a   1.000
_cell.length_b   1.000
_cell.length_c   1.000
_cell.angle_alpha   90.00
_cell.angle_beta   90.00
_cell.angle_gamma   90.00
#
_symmetry.space_group_name_H-M   'P 1'
#
loop_
_entity.id
_entity.type
_entity.pdbx_description
1 polymer ?
#
loop_
_entity_poly.entity_id
_entity_poly.type
_entity_poly.pdbx_seq_one_letter_code
_entity_poly.pdbx_strand_id
1 'polypeptide(L)'
;MIQILARKRPAASLHREISTSSLTTSFNIPPDQKSRERKSAKYKSATYETVLAAKGSFVRKSDLGTTDRSEHICKELLERHQPIPENTLFRDDTFDEICQRLQGKNESRVIQDMSRVIVPSAKSLAVDGDNNLKHLVESANEHWSSSTAFYGPRPQPEYAVGFGSSAFTEDQLKGL
;
A
#
# COMPACT_ATOMS: atom_id res chain seq x y z
N MET A 1 -1.75 -41.07 50.02
CA MET A 1 -2.19 -41.33 48.63
C MET A 1 -3.72 -41.35 48.66
N ILE A 2 -4.38 -40.25 48.31
CA ILE A 2 -5.84 -40.11 48.40
C ILE A 2 -6.32 -39.64 47.02
N GLN A 3 -7.04 -40.52 46.32
CA GLN A 3 -7.78 -40.18 45.10
C GLN A 3 -9.11 -39.53 45.50
N ILE A 4 -9.41 -38.39 44.89
CA ILE A 4 -10.77 -37.83 44.84
C ILE A 4 -11.07 -37.40 43.41
N LEU A 5 -12.07 -38.05 42.86
CA LEU A 5 -12.59 -37.91 41.50
C LEU A 5 -13.22 -36.51 41.34
N ALA A 6 -12.61 -35.63 40.53
CA ALA A 6 -13.15 -34.30 40.28
C ALA A 6 -14.10 -34.30 39.06
N ARG A 7 -15.37 -34.00 39.35
CA ARG A 7 -16.50 -33.86 38.44
C ARG A 7 -16.32 -32.63 37.52
N LYS A 8 -16.47 -32.85 36.21
CA LYS A 8 -16.49 -31.83 35.14
C LYS A 8 -17.57 -30.76 35.42
N ARG A 9 -17.19 -29.47 35.41
CA ARG A 9 -18.09 -28.31 35.21
C ARG A 9 -17.68 -27.62 33.90
N PRO A 10 -18.60 -27.37 32.95
CA PRO A 10 -18.29 -26.61 31.75
C PRO A 10 -18.15 -25.11 32.07
N ALA A 11 -17.08 -24.51 31.57
CA ALA A 11 -16.86 -23.07 31.61
C ALA A 11 -17.89 -22.34 30.73
N ALA A 12 -18.38 -21.20 31.23
CA ALA A 12 -19.39 -20.37 30.59
C ALA A 12 -18.97 -19.96 29.17
N SER A 13 -19.80 -20.29 28.19
CA SER A 13 -19.76 -19.70 26.86
C SER A 13 -20.26 -18.26 26.95
N LEU A 14 -19.36 -17.28 26.86
CA LEU A 14 -19.71 -15.90 26.56
C LEU A 14 -20.22 -15.83 25.12
N HIS A 15 -21.52 -16.07 24.98
CA HIS A 15 -22.29 -15.83 23.77
C HIS A 15 -22.36 -14.32 23.55
N ARG A 16 -21.44 -13.78 22.76
CA ARG A 16 -21.53 -12.38 22.30
C ARG A 16 -22.64 -12.33 21.26
N GLU A 17 -23.85 -11.98 21.71
CA GLU A 17 -24.95 -11.55 20.85
C GLU A 17 -24.44 -10.47 19.90
N ILE A 18 -24.43 -10.77 18.60
CA ILE A 18 -24.32 -9.78 17.55
C ILE A 18 -25.73 -9.28 17.33
N SER A 19 -26.05 -8.12 17.90
CA SER A 19 -27.27 -7.39 17.54
C SER A 19 -27.24 -7.07 16.05
N THR A 20 -28.01 -7.82 15.26
CA THR A 20 -28.41 -7.44 13.91
C THR A 20 -29.44 -6.32 14.02
N SER A 21 -28.97 -5.08 14.15
CA SER A 21 -29.80 -3.92 13.86
C SER A 21 -29.69 -3.62 12.37
N SER A 22 -30.61 -4.22 11.62
CA SER A 22 -30.98 -3.78 10.28
C SER A 22 -31.69 -2.44 10.41
N LEU A 23 -30.93 -1.35 10.35
CA LEU A 23 -31.47 -0.04 10.04
C LEU A 23 -30.67 0.52 8.86
N THR A 24 -31.32 0.44 7.71
CA THR A 24 -31.03 1.20 6.50
C THR A 24 -30.88 2.67 6.86
N THR A 25 -29.67 3.19 6.84
CA THR A 25 -29.47 4.60 6.62
C THR A 25 -28.18 4.78 5.86
N SER A 26 -28.34 5.15 4.59
CA SER A 26 -27.28 5.58 3.69
C SER A 26 -26.69 6.89 4.21
N PHE A 27 -25.96 6.84 5.32
CA PHE A 27 -25.14 7.95 5.76
C PHE A 27 -23.88 7.95 4.89
N ASN A 28 -23.78 8.98 4.05
CA ASN A 28 -22.58 9.36 3.32
C ASN A 28 -21.46 9.68 4.32
N ILE A 29 -20.85 8.67 4.91
CA ILE A 29 -19.60 8.82 5.64
C ILE A 29 -18.54 9.19 4.61
N PRO A 30 -17.86 10.35 4.76
CA PRO A 30 -16.76 10.72 3.88
C PRO A 30 -15.79 9.55 3.76
N PRO A 31 -15.26 9.26 2.56
CA PRO A 31 -14.37 8.11 2.35
C PRO A 31 -13.20 8.05 3.35
N ASP A 32 -12.77 9.19 3.87
CA ASP A 32 -11.72 9.32 4.89
C ASP A 32 -12.04 8.70 6.25
N GLN A 33 -13.31 8.49 6.60
CA GLN A 33 -13.71 7.94 7.91
C GLN A 33 -14.03 6.43 7.90
N LYS A 34 -13.96 5.76 6.75
CA LYS A 34 -14.14 4.30 6.68
C LYS A 34 -12.83 3.60 7.06
N SER A 35 -12.91 2.59 7.93
CA SER A 35 -11.75 1.76 8.27
C SER A 35 -11.10 1.15 7.01
N ARG A 36 -9.77 0.99 7.01
CA ARG A 36 -9.00 0.39 5.91
C ARG A 36 -9.59 -0.95 5.44
N GLU A 37 -10.10 -1.74 6.37
CA GLU A 37 -10.74 -3.02 6.10
C GLU A 37 -12.08 -2.90 5.35
N ARG A 38 -12.88 -1.87 5.65
CA ARG A 38 -14.09 -1.56 4.86
C ARG A 38 -13.74 -1.06 3.46
N LYS A 39 -12.60 -0.37 3.29
CA LYS A 39 -12.10 0.06 1.98
C LYS A 39 -11.65 -1.15 1.15
N SER A 40 -10.98 -2.13 1.75
CA SER A 40 -10.42 -3.29 1.05
C SER A 40 -11.42 -4.44 0.78
N ALA A 41 -12.56 -4.48 1.47
CA ALA A 41 -13.59 -5.51 1.29
C ALA A 41 -14.06 -5.67 -0.17
N LYS A 42 -14.05 -4.60 -0.96
CA LYS A 42 -14.44 -4.62 -2.38
C LYS A 42 -13.51 -5.51 -3.22
N TYR A 43 -12.21 -5.49 -2.96
CA TYR A 43 -11.22 -6.29 -3.71
C TYR A 43 -11.30 -7.79 -3.41
N LYS A 44 -11.95 -8.17 -2.30
CA LYS A 44 -12.17 -9.57 -1.91
C LYS A 44 -13.50 -10.14 -2.41
N SER A 45 -14.30 -9.34 -3.11
CA SER A 45 -15.61 -9.77 -3.60
C SER A 45 -15.47 -10.77 -4.75
N ALA A 46 -16.34 -11.77 -4.81
CA ALA A 46 -16.35 -12.78 -5.88
C ALA A 46 -16.60 -12.16 -7.27
N THR A 47 -17.20 -10.97 -7.33
CA THR A 47 -17.47 -10.26 -8.59
C THR A 47 -16.32 -9.38 -9.06
N TYR A 48 -15.25 -9.24 -8.27
CA TYR A 48 -14.14 -8.34 -8.57
C TYR A 48 -13.49 -8.67 -9.92
N GLU A 49 -13.19 -9.95 -10.18
CA GLU A 49 -12.60 -10.40 -11.45
C GLU A 49 -13.48 -10.08 -12.66
N THR A 50 -14.81 -10.24 -12.54
CA THR A 50 -15.75 -9.89 -13.61
C THR A 50 -15.71 -8.40 -13.93
N VAL A 51 -15.59 -7.56 -12.90
CA VAL A 51 -15.51 -6.09 -13.10
C VAL A 51 -14.18 -5.68 -13.70
N LEU A 52 -13.08 -6.32 -13.30
CA LEU A 52 -11.78 -6.13 -13.93
C LEU A 52 -11.85 -6.46 -15.42
N ALA A 53 -12.40 -7.63 -15.76
CA ALA A 53 -12.53 -8.09 -17.14
C ALA A 53 -13.39 -7.16 -18.00
N ALA A 54 -14.50 -6.64 -17.45
CA ALA A 54 -15.34 -5.64 -18.12
C ALA A 54 -14.60 -4.32 -18.40
N LYS A 55 -13.49 -4.05 -17.70
CA LYS A 55 -12.62 -2.89 -17.89
C LYS A 55 -11.34 -3.23 -18.66
N GLY A 56 -11.23 -4.45 -19.22
CA GLY A 56 -10.06 -4.89 -19.98
C GLY A 56 -8.84 -5.24 -19.13
N SER A 57 -9.00 -5.43 -17.81
CA SER A 57 -7.94 -5.90 -16.91
C SER A 57 -8.22 -7.33 -16.47
N PHE A 58 -7.19 -8.16 -16.38
CA PHE A 58 -7.35 -9.59 -16.13
C PHE A 58 -6.35 -10.05 -15.06
N VAL A 59 -6.79 -10.89 -14.12
CA VAL A 59 -5.95 -11.48 -13.05
C VAL A 59 -5.49 -12.90 -13.42
N ARG A 60 -5.70 -13.30 -14.69
CA ARG A 60 -5.24 -14.57 -15.23
C ARG A 60 -3.99 -14.35 -16.07
N LYS A 61 -3.19 -15.40 -16.22
CA LYS A 61 -2.03 -15.39 -17.10
C LYS A 61 -2.48 -15.06 -18.53
N SER A 62 -1.77 -14.14 -19.17
CA SER A 62 -1.93 -13.88 -20.61
C SER A 62 -1.41 -15.07 -21.39
N ASP A 63 -2.14 -15.51 -22.42
CA ASP A 63 -1.68 -16.55 -23.34
C ASP A 63 -0.41 -16.14 -24.10
N LEU A 64 -0.21 -14.82 -24.27
CA LEU A 64 1.01 -14.25 -24.86
C LEU A 64 2.20 -14.22 -23.90
N GLY A 65 1.99 -14.49 -22.61
CA GLY A 65 3.02 -14.45 -21.58
C GLY A 65 3.65 -13.07 -21.39
N THR A 66 4.83 -13.06 -20.76
CA THR A 66 5.69 -11.89 -20.61
C THR A 66 6.57 -11.79 -21.86
N THR A 67 6.88 -10.58 -22.33
CA THR A 67 7.78 -10.42 -23.49
C THR A 67 9.24 -10.63 -23.09
N ASP A 68 10.07 -11.18 -23.99
CA ASP A 68 11.51 -11.33 -23.77
C ASP A 68 12.17 -10.01 -23.35
N ARG A 69 11.72 -8.88 -23.93
CA ARG A 69 12.21 -7.54 -23.57
C ARG A 69 11.92 -7.21 -22.11
N SER A 70 10.70 -7.42 -21.64
CA SER A 70 10.34 -7.17 -20.24
C SER A 70 11.08 -8.11 -19.30
N GLU A 71 11.24 -9.39 -19.66
CA GLU A 71 12.02 -10.33 -18.84
C GLU A 71 13.49 -9.92 -18.77
N HIS A 72 14.07 -9.48 -19.88
CA HIS A 72 15.45 -9.01 -19.93
C HIS A 72 15.65 -7.77 -19.05
N ILE A 73 14.76 -6.78 -19.13
CA ILE A 73 14.81 -5.59 -18.26
C ILE A 73 14.71 -5.99 -16.79
N CYS A 74 13.78 -6.88 -16.43
CA CYS A 74 13.66 -7.34 -15.05
C CYS A 74 14.92 -8.07 -14.56
N LYS A 75 15.55 -8.90 -15.42
CA LYS A 75 16.82 -9.55 -15.10
C LYS A 75 17.95 -8.54 -14.93
N GLU A 76 18.07 -7.57 -15.84
CA GLU A 76 19.08 -6.51 -15.73
C GLU A 76 18.91 -5.72 -14.42
N LEU A 77 17.68 -5.33 -14.07
CA LEU A 77 17.40 -4.62 -12.82
C LEU A 77 17.70 -5.47 -11.57
N LEU A 78 17.46 -6.78 -11.64
CA LEU A 78 17.71 -7.71 -10.53
C LEU A 78 19.20 -8.00 -10.34
N GLU A 79 19.93 -8.19 -11.44
CA GLU A 79 21.35 -8.56 -11.44
C GLU A 79 22.27 -7.34 -11.28
N ARG A 80 21.77 -6.14 -11.58
CA ARG A 80 22.52 -4.90 -11.39
C ARG A 80 22.89 -4.74 -9.92
N HIS A 81 24.19 -4.68 -9.67
CA HIS A 81 24.72 -4.39 -8.34
C HIS A 81 24.16 -3.07 -7.81
N GLN A 82 23.42 -3.13 -6.71
CA GLN A 82 22.96 -1.99 -5.95
C GLN A 82 23.85 -1.82 -4.73
N PRO A 83 24.60 -0.71 -4.59
CA PRO A 83 25.39 -0.49 -3.40
C PRO A 83 24.47 -0.36 -2.18
N ILE A 84 24.85 -0.97 -1.06
CA ILE A 84 24.15 -0.78 0.20
C ILE A 84 24.32 0.69 0.61
N PRO A 85 23.22 1.44 0.81
CA PRO A 85 23.31 2.84 1.20
C PRO A 85 24.07 3.00 2.53
N GLU A 86 25.16 3.78 2.51
CA GLU A 86 25.94 4.08 3.70
C GLU A 86 25.13 4.93 4.70
N ASN A 87 25.45 4.79 6.00
CA ASN A 87 24.79 5.55 7.07
C ASN A 87 23.27 5.37 7.15
N THR A 88 22.75 4.28 6.58
CA THR A 88 21.32 3.98 6.65
C THR A 88 20.97 2.93 7.69
N LEU A 89 19.68 2.85 7.98
CA LEU A 89 19.02 1.87 8.84
C LEU A 89 18.93 0.46 8.19
N PHE A 90 19.41 0.31 6.96
CA PHE A 90 19.33 -0.92 6.16
C PHE A 90 20.64 -1.69 6.06
N ARG A 91 21.65 -1.33 6.86
CA ARG A 91 22.89 -2.09 6.89
C ARG A 91 22.70 -3.39 7.66
N ASP A 92 23.33 -4.46 7.19
CA ASP A 92 23.24 -5.80 7.76
C ASP A 92 23.58 -5.85 9.26
N ASP A 93 24.51 -5.00 9.73
CA ASP A 93 24.93 -4.92 11.13
C ASP A 93 23.89 -4.26 12.07
N THR A 94 22.94 -3.50 11.52
CA THR A 94 21.98 -2.68 12.29
C THR A 94 20.51 -3.01 12.02
N PHE A 95 20.22 -3.72 10.93
CA PHE A 95 18.85 -3.98 10.48
C PHE A 95 18.02 -4.72 11.54
N ASP A 96 18.58 -5.77 12.16
CA ASP A 96 17.90 -6.55 13.19
C ASP A 96 17.53 -5.71 14.41
N GLU A 97 18.43 -4.83 14.86
CA GLU A 97 18.16 -3.93 15.99
C GLU A 97 17.00 -2.99 15.69
N ILE A 98 16.91 -2.49 14.45
CA ILE A 98 15.86 -1.56 14.03
C ILE A 98 14.53 -2.29 13.91
N CYS A 99 14.51 -3.51 13.38
CA CYS A 99 13.33 -4.36 13.39
C CYS A 99 12.80 -4.58 14.81
N GLN A 100 13.69 -4.84 15.79
CA GLN A 100 13.30 -4.97 17.20
C GLN A 100 12.73 -3.67 17.77
N ARG A 101 13.33 -2.51 17.47
CA ARG A 101 12.82 -1.20 17.91
C ARG A 101 11.47 -0.83 17.30
N LEU A 102 11.21 -1.28 16.08
CA LEU A 102 9.93 -1.11 15.38
C LEU A 102 8.86 -2.11 15.83
N GLN A 103 9.22 -3.13 16.60
CA GLN A 103 8.27 -4.11 17.11
C GLN A 103 7.17 -3.43 17.94
N GLY A 104 5.91 -3.67 17.56
CA GLY A 104 4.74 -3.09 18.24
C GLY A 104 4.53 -1.60 18.00
N LYS A 105 5.29 -0.96 17.09
CA LYS A 105 5.05 0.42 16.67
C LYS A 105 3.90 0.50 15.67
N ASN A 106 3.29 1.66 15.59
CA ASN A 106 2.20 1.91 14.65
C ASN A 106 2.73 2.17 13.23
N GLU A 107 1.80 2.13 12.26
CA GLU A 107 2.09 2.35 10.84
C GLU A 107 2.83 3.66 10.57
N SER A 108 2.41 4.77 11.19
CA SER A 108 3.05 6.08 11.03
C SER A 108 4.53 6.06 11.43
N ARG A 109 4.87 5.34 12.52
CA ARG A 109 6.25 5.22 12.97
C ARG A 109 7.09 4.37 12.02
N VAL A 110 6.53 3.26 11.52
CA VAL A 110 7.22 2.40 10.53
C VAL A 110 7.49 3.18 9.26
N ILE A 111 6.50 3.91 8.73
CA ILE A 111 6.64 4.74 7.53
C ILE A 111 7.71 5.82 7.73
N GLN A 112 7.66 6.53 8.85
CA GLN A 112 8.62 7.59 9.13
C GLN A 112 10.06 7.08 9.16
N ASP A 113 10.31 5.96 9.85
CA ASP A 113 11.66 5.46 10.06
C ASP A 113 12.20 4.69 8.84
N MET A 114 11.33 3.99 8.08
CA MET A 114 11.78 3.08 7.01
C MET A 114 11.56 3.63 5.60
N SER A 115 10.47 4.36 5.34
CA SER A 115 10.07 4.66 3.96
C SER A 115 11.10 5.47 3.19
N ARG A 116 11.77 6.45 3.83
CA ARG A 116 12.78 7.29 3.16
C ARG A 116 14.10 6.57 2.90
N VAL A 117 14.35 5.46 3.57
CA VAL A 117 15.53 4.62 3.31
C VAL A 117 15.29 3.73 2.08
N ILE A 118 14.05 3.25 1.89
CA ILE A 118 13.66 2.40 0.76
C ILE A 118 13.35 3.24 -0.49
N VAL A 119 12.60 4.33 -0.29
CA VAL A 119 12.16 5.25 -1.34
C VAL A 119 12.61 6.66 -0.94
N PRO A 120 13.83 7.06 -1.33
CA PRO A 120 14.37 8.38 -1.06
C PRO A 120 13.45 9.49 -1.57
N SER A 121 13.52 10.65 -0.92
CA SER A 121 12.75 11.80 -1.38
C SER A 121 13.32 12.34 -2.68
N ALA A 122 12.55 12.26 -3.77
CA ALA A 122 12.84 12.94 -5.02
C ALA A 122 13.06 14.45 -4.82
N LYS A 123 12.29 15.08 -3.91
CA LYS A 123 12.48 16.50 -3.56
C LYS A 123 13.82 16.76 -2.87
N SER A 124 14.19 15.96 -1.88
CA SER A 124 15.49 16.10 -1.21
C SER A 124 16.64 15.86 -2.18
N LEU A 125 16.56 14.79 -3.00
CA LEU A 125 17.57 14.49 -4.01
C LEU A 125 17.71 15.63 -5.05
N ALA A 126 16.60 16.27 -5.43
CA ALA A 126 16.63 17.44 -6.31
C ALA A 126 17.34 18.65 -5.69
N VAL A 127 17.18 18.86 -4.37
CA VAL A 127 17.89 19.89 -3.60
C VAL A 127 19.38 19.56 -3.50
N ASP A 128 19.72 18.28 -3.30
CA ASP A 128 21.08 17.79 -3.18
C ASP A 128 21.83 17.71 -4.53
N GLY A 129 21.18 18.08 -5.62
CA GLY A 129 21.81 18.34 -6.92
C GLY A 129 21.31 17.47 -8.08
N ASP A 130 20.40 16.52 -7.85
CA ASP A 130 19.80 15.73 -8.93
C ASP A 130 18.73 16.55 -9.68
N ASN A 131 19.20 17.36 -10.62
CA ASN A 131 18.37 18.29 -11.37
C ASN A 131 17.26 17.60 -12.18
N ASN A 132 17.39 16.32 -12.51
CA ASN A 132 16.37 15.58 -13.26
C ASN A 132 15.08 15.39 -12.44
N LEU A 133 15.19 15.45 -11.10
CA LEU A 133 14.08 15.23 -10.18
C LEU A 133 13.33 16.53 -9.84
N LYS A 134 13.81 17.70 -10.29
CA LYS A 134 13.17 19.01 -9.99
C LYS A 134 11.73 19.12 -10.48
N HIS A 135 11.38 18.35 -11.52
CA HIS A 135 10.03 18.31 -12.08
C HIS A 135 9.10 17.36 -11.32
N LEU A 136 9.61 16.60 -10.35
CA LEU A 136 8.82 15.67 -9.56
C LEU A 136 8.23 16.35 -8.33
N VAL A 137 6.98 16.02 -8.06
CA VAL A 137 6.25 16.40 -6.86
C VAL A 137 5.97 15.14 -6.04
N GLU A 138 5.90 15.34 -4.73
CA GLU A 138 5.63 14.30 -3.75
C GLU A 138 4.35 14.61 -3.01
N SER A 139 3.59 13.56 -2.70
CA SER A 139 2.42 13.59 -1.82
C SER A 139 2.53 12.49 -0.77
N ALA A 140 1.98 12.71 0.42
CA ALA A 140 2.01 11.74 1.51
C ALA A 140 0.64 11.60 2.17
N ASN A 141 0.05 10.41 2.10
CA ASN A 141 -1.30 10.11 2.58
C ASN A 141 -2.39 11.03 1.99
N GLU A 142 -2.15 11.59 0.81
CA GLU A 142 -3.10 12.46 0.12
C GLU A 142 -4.01 11.63 -0.79
N HIS A 143 -5.30 11.94 -0.75
CA HIS A 143 -6.27 11.29 -1.61
C HIS A 143 -6.04 11.75 -3.05
N TRP A 144 -5.94 10.81 -3.99
CA TRP A 144 -5.76 11.13 -5.40
C TRP A 144 -7.10 11.58 -6.02
N SER A 145 -7.54 12.79 -5.66
CA SER A 145 -8.85 13.35 -6.03
C SER A 145 -9.04 13.50 -7.55
N SER A 146 -7.95 13.71 -8.30
CA SER A 146 -7.97 13.78 -9.76
C SER A 146 -7.85 12.42 -10.45
N SER A 147 -7.73 11.31 -9.70
CA SER A 147 -7.66 9.97 -10.30
C SER A 147 -9.04 9.43 -10.67
N THR A 148 -9.11 8.71 -11.79
CA THR A 148 -10.26 7.89 -12.13
C THR A 148 -10.23 6.63 -11.26
N ALA A 149 -11.26 6.45 -10.44
CA ALA A 149 -11.38 5.23 -9.65
C ALA A 149 -11.59 4.03 -10.59
N PHE A 150 -10.64 3.09 -10.58
CA PHE A 150 -10.74 1.89 -11.40
C PHE A 150 -11.84 0.95 -10.89
N TYR A 151 -11.80 0.61 -9.60
CA TYR A 151 -12.84 -0.10 -8.87
C TYR A 151 -12.73 0.19 -7.37
N GLY A 152 -13.79 0.74 -6.76
CA GLY A 152 -13.78 1.10 -5.33
C GLY A 152 -13.37 2.56 -5.06
N PRO A 153 -12.85 2.87 -3.85
CA PRO A 153 -12.39 4.22 -3.53
C PRO A 153 -11.17 4.60 -4.38
N ARG A 154 -10.94 5.90 -4.59
CA ARG A 154 -9.70 6.36 -5.22
C ARG A 154 -8.50 6.02 -4.32
N PRO A 155 -7.31 5.80 -4.91
CA PRO A 155 -6.11 5.56 -4.14
C PRO A 155 -5.78 6.71 -3.19
N GLN A 156 -5.19 6.34 -2.05
CA GLN A 156 -4.63 7.25 -1.07
C GLN A 156 -3.35 6.59 -0.55
N PRO A 157 -2.25 6.68 -1.30
CA PRO A 157 -1.00 6.06 -0.92
C PRO A 157 -0.34 6.81 0.22
N GLU A 158 0.39 6.09 1.06
CA GLU A 158 1.16 6.62 2.16
C GLU A 158 2.27 7.56 1.66
N TYR A 159 2.84 7.26 0.49
CA TYR A 159 3.75 8.13 -0.25
C TYR A 159 3.61 7.91 -1.76
N ALA A 160 3.67 9.00 -2.52
CA ALA A 160 3.68 8.94 -3.98
C ALA A 160 4.55 10.03 -4.59
N VAL A 161 5.11 9.73 -5.75
CA VAL A 161 5.90 10.63 -6.59
C VAL A 161 5.30 10.68 -7.98
N GLY A 162 5.23 11.86 -8.56
CA GLY A 162 4.79 12.05 -9.94
C GLY A 162 5.34 13.35 -10.52
N PHE A 163 5.14 13.57 -11.81
CA PHE A 163 5.49 14.85 -12.43
C PHE A 163 4.51 15.94 -12.01
N GLY A 164 5.04 17.10 -11.65
CA GLY A 164 4.22 18.30 -11.45
C GLY A 164 3.61 18.78 -12.77
N SER A 165 2.52 19.55 -12.71
CA SER A 165 1.89 20.14 -13.90
C SER A 165 2.85 21.01 -14.72
N SER A 166 3.83 21.64 -14.06
CA SER A 166 4.89 22.42 -14.70
C SER A 166 5.88 21.60 -15.53
N ALA A 167 5.84 20.27 -15.44
CA ALA A 167 6.64 19.38 -16.27
C ALA A 167 6.03 19.16 -17.67
N PHE A 168 4.79 19.61 -17.89
CA PHE A 168 4.04 19.36 -19.11
C PHE A 168 3.78 20.66 -19.88
N THR A 169 3.69 20.55 -21.20
CA THR A 169 3.24 21.64 -22.06
C THR A 169 1.73 21.82 -21.95
N GLU A 170 1.20 22.99 -22.34
CA GLU A 170 -0.25 23.23 -22.33
C GLU A 170 -1.02 22.20 -23.17
N ASP A 171 -0.46 21.78 -24.31
CA ASP A 171 -1.12 20.79 -25.17
C ASP A 171 -1.10 19.39 -24.55
N GLN A 172 -0.05 19.02 -23.82
CA GLN A 172 -0.03 17.78 -23.04
C GLN A 172 -1.07 17.82 -21.90
N LEU A 173 -1.20 18.96 -21.22
CA LEU A 173 -2.20 19.14 -20.15
C LEU A 173 -3.64 19.06 -20.67
N LYS A 174 -3.92 19.56 -21.87
CA LYS A 174 -5.27 19.43 -22.50
C LYS A 174 -5.65 17.98 -22.78
N GLY A 175 -4.68 17.08 -22.92
CA GLY A 175 -4.88 15.67 -23.22
C GLY A 175 -4.89 14.72 -22.02
N LEU A 176 -4.70 15.24 -20.79
CA LEU A 176 -4.73 14.48 -19.53
C LEU A 176 -6.14 14.47 -18.91
#